data_AF-A0A7M2C8B9-F1
#
_entry.id   AF-A0A7M2C8B9-F1
#
_cell.length_a   1.000
_cell.length_b   1.000
_cell.length_c   1.000
_cell.angle_alpha   90.00
_cell.angle_beta   90.00
_cell.angle_gamma   90.00
#
_symmetry.space_group_name_H-M   'P 1'
#
loop_
_entity.id
_entity.type
_entity.pdbx_description
1 polymer ?
#
loop_
_entity_poly.entity_id
_entity_poly.type
_entity_poly.pdbx_seq_one_letter_code
_entity_poly.pdbx_strand_id
1 'polypeptide(L)'
;MTAMAVETSAHTETGKTLFTIWAEGFAATGESQTAWQLNESPIQAETLDDAVRQYSFSSDSRHLFRRHKDGTWTYWGCRLFDNEADARGAFG
;
A
#
# COMPACT_ATOMS: atom_id res chain seq x y z
N MET A 1 13.44 37.01 -16.51
CA MET A 1 13.53 35.54 -16.61
C MET A 1 12.94 34.97 -15.33
N THR A 2 11.67 34.56 -15.35
CA THR A 2 11.08 33.80 -14.24
C THR A 2 10.04 32.87 -14.87
N ALA A 3 10.44 31.63 -15.14
CA ALA A 3 9.51 30.59 -15.56
C ALA A 3 8.78 30.10 -14.30
N MET A 4 7.46 30.29 -14.26
CA MET A 4 6.60 29.64 -13.28
C MET A 4 6.50 28.17 -13.68
N ALA A 5 7.04 27.29 -12.85
CA ALA A 5 6.83 25.85 -12.99
C ALA A 5 5.35 25.58 -12.73
N VAL A 6 4.62 25.22 -13.78
CA VAL A 6 3.27 24.69 -13.67
C VAL A 6 3.40 23.29 -13.08
N GLU A 7 2.87 23.11 -11.87
CA GLU A 7 2.80 21.80 -11.24
C GLU A 7 1.80 20.95 -12.05
N THR A 8 2.34 20.05 -12.86
CA THR A 8 1.57 19.07 -13.62
C THR A 8 0.91 18.09 -12.65
N SER A 9 -0.26 18.47 -12.13
CA SER A 9 -1.20 17.54 -11.53
C SER A 9 -1.78 16.68 -12.65
N ALA A 10 -1.15 15.53 -12.91
CA ALA A 10 -1.66 14.53 -13.84
C ALA A 10 -2.91 13.87 -13.24
N HIS A 11 -4.07 14.52 -13.38
CA HIS A 11 -5.36 13.87 -13.28
C HIS A 11 -5.70 13.32 -14.67
N THR A 12 -5.50 12.01 -14.87
CA THR A 12 -5.89 11.31 -16.09
C THR A 12 -7.11 10.44 -15.78
N GLU A 13 -8.26 10.80 -16.33
CA GLU A 13 -9.47 9.99 -16.36
C GLU A 13 -9.23 8.70 -17.17
N THR A 14 -8.78 7.66 -16.48
CA THR A 14 -9.32 6.30 -16.59
C THR A 14 -9.31 5.78 -15.15
N GLY A 15 -10.44 5.38 -14.58
CA GLY A 15 -10.65 5.28 -13.12
C GLY A 15 -9.76 4.32 -12.32
N LYS A 16 -8.67 3.79 -12.90
CA LYS A 16 -7.73 2.87 -12.26
C LYS A 16 -6.31 3.42 -12.25
N THR A 17 -5.72 3.46 -11.06
CA THR A 17 -4.32 3.80 -10.78
C THR A 17 -3.50 2.53 -10.53
N LEU A 18 -2.18 2.61 -10.70
CA LEU A 18 -1.26 1.55 -10.29
C LEU A 18 -0.92 1.69 -8.81
N PHE A 19 -1.15 0.61 -8.05
CA PHE A 19 -0.90 0.53 -6.62
C PHE A 19 0.28 -0.39 -6.33
N THR A 20 1.23 0.11 -5.55
CA THR A 20 2.21 -0.72 -4.85
C THR A 20 1.76 -0.85 -3.41
N ILE A 21 1.60 -2.09 -2.93
CA ILE A 21 1.12 -2.36 -1.58
C ILE A 21 2.33 -2.45 -0.66
N TRP A 22 2.36 -1.54 0.30
CA TRP A 22 3.39 -1.49 1.34
C TRP A 22 2.82 -1.96 2.67
N ALA A 23 3.60 -2.69 3.43
CA ALA A 23 3.31 -3.03 4.82
C ALA A 23 4.16 -2.16 5.76
N GLU A 24 3.58 -1.72 6.88
CA GLU A 24 4.33 -1.07 7.95
C GLU A 24 5.44 -1.98 8.47
N GLY A 25 6.55 -1.38 8.90
CA GLY A 25 7.58 -2.11 9.62
C GLY A 25 7.06 -2.65 10.96
N PHE A 26 7.76 -3.64 11.51
CA PHE A 26 7.47 -4.18 12.85
C PHE A 26 8.76 -4.44 13.62
N ALA A 27 8.65 -4.46 14.95
CA ALA A 27 9.68 -4.95 15.86
C ALA A 27 8.99 -5.77 16.95
N ALA A 28 9.01 -7.08 16.82
CA ALA A 28 8.31 -8.01 17.71
C ALA A 28 9.29 -9.09 18.19
N THR A 29 9.40 -9.27 19.50
CA THR A 29 10.22 -10.28 20.23
C THR A 29 11.29 -10.99 19.37
N GLY A 30 12.38 -10.29 19.07
CA GLY A 30 13.56 -10.83 18.36
C GLY A 30 13.57 -10.61 16.85
N GLU A 31 12.42 -10.30 16.25
CA GLU A 31 12.27 -10.03 14.82
C GLU A 31 12.00 -8.54 14.57
N SER A 32 12.57 -8.00 13.50
CA SER A 32 12.27 -6.65 13.06
C SER A 32 12.34 -6.53 11.55
N GLN A 33 11.46 -5.73 10.97
CA GLN A 33 11.48 -5.37 9.57
C GLN A 33 11.15 -3.89 9.41
N THR A 34 11.85 -3.21 8.50
CA THR A 34 11.41 -1.87 8.02
C THR A 34 10.16 -2.02 7.17
N ALA A 35 9.51 -0.92 6.80
CA ALA A 35 8.45 -0.98 5.80
C ALA A 35 8.91 -1.76 4.54
N TRP A 36 8.04 -2.60 4.00
CA TRP A 36 8.37 -3.45 2.85
C TRP A 36 7.22 -3.53 1.85
N GLN A 37 7.59 -3.74 0.60
CA GLN A 37 6.67 -3.94 -0.50
C GLN A 37 6.20 -5.40 -0.54
N LEU A 38 4.89 -5.62 -0.64
CA LEU A 38 4.30 -6.97 -0.69
C LEU A 38 4.24 -7.52 -2.12
N ASN A 39 3.75 -6.73 -3.07
CA ASN A 39 3.57 -7.17 -4.45
C ASN A 39 4.81 -6.93 -5.30
N GLU A 40 5.23 -7.90 -6.12
CA GLU A 40 6.39 -7.73 -7.01
C GLU A 40 6.14 -6.72 -8.13
N SER A 41 4.89 -6.59 -8.60
CA SER A 41 4.48 -5.69 -9.68
C SER A 41 3.28 -4.86 -9.26
N PRO A 42 3.23 -3.55 -9.61
CA PRO A 42 2.09 -2.69 -9.29
C PRO A 42 0.76 -3.24 -9.82
N ILE A 43 -0.31 -3.05 -9.05
CA ILE A 43 -1.65 -3.58 -9.34
C ILE A 43 -2.54 -2.45 -9.83
N GLN A 44 -3.20 -2.66 -10.98
CA GLN A 44 -4.15 -1.69 -11.50
C GLN A 44 -5.51 -1.83 -10.80
N ALA A 45 -5.91 -0.80 -10.04
CA ALA A 45 -7.14 -0.80 -9.27
C ALA A 45 -7.72 0.62 -9.12
N GLU A 46 -8.98 0.74 -8.70
CA GLU A 46 -9.63 2.05 -8.46
C GLU A 46 -9.26 2.60 -7.08
N THR A 47 -9.07 1.71 -6.11
CA THR A 47 -8.74 2.04 -4.72
C THR A 47 -7.69 1.09 -4.16
N LEU A 48 -7.03 1.49 -3.07
CA LEU A 48 -6.16 0.59 -2.30
C LEU A 48 -6.92 -0.66 -1.81
N ASP A 49 -8.20 -0.52 -1.43
CA ASP A 49 -9.03 -1.66 -1.03
C ASP A 49 -9.15 -2.69 -2.15
N ASP A 50 -9.40 -2.23 -3.38
CA ASP A 50 -9.48 -3.11 -4.55
C ASP A 50 -8.13 -3.72 -4.89
N ALA A 51 -7.04 -2.97 -4.78
CA ALA A 51 -5.68 -3.48 -5.01
C ALA A 51 -5.34 -4.60 -4.00
N VAL A 52 -5.59 -4.37 -2.70
CA VAL A 52 -5.33 -5.36 -1.64
C VAL A 52 -6.24 -6.58 -1.80
N ARG A 53 -7.51 -6.39 -2.16
CA ARG A 53 -8.41 -7.51 -2.48
C ARG A 53 -7.85 -8.34 -3.62
N GLN A 54 -7.54 -7.73 -4.76
CA GLN A 54 -6.97 -8.42 -5.92
C GLN A 54 -5.71 -9.20 -5.55
N TYR A 55 -4.77 -8.55 -4.85
CA TYR A 55 -3.54 -9.18 -4.39
C TYR A 55 -3.81 -10.38 -3.47
N SER A 56 -4.65 -10.17 -2.44
CA SER A 56 -4.97 -11.20 -1.45
C SER A 56 -5.63 -12.43 -2.08
N PHE A 57 -6.53 -12.25 -3.07
CA PHE A 57 -7.18 -13.37 -3.76
C PHE A 57 -6.20 -14.22 -4.57
N SER A 58 -5.13 -13.62 -5.07
CA SER A 58 -4.09 -14.31 -5.84
C SER A 58 -2.98 -14.93 -4.98
N SER A 59 -2.94 -14.63 -3.68
CA SER A 59 -1.89 -15.07 -2.76
C SER A 59 -2.29 -16.34 -2.00
N ASP A 60 -1.37 -17.31 -1.89
CA ASP A 60 -1.54 -18.47 -1.00
C ASP A 60 -1.68 -18.05 0.48
N SER A 61 -1.16 -16.88 0.82
CA SER A 61 -1.23 -16.28 2.16
C SER A 61 -2.45 -15.39 2.38
N ARG A 62 -3.51 -15.55 1.57
CA ARG A 62 -4.78 -14.77 1.66
C ARG A 62 -5.37 -14.67 3.07
N HIS A 63 -5.17 -15.69 3.90
CA HIS A 63 -5.71 -15.77 5.27
C HIS A 63 -4.99 -14.83 6.26
N LEU A 64 -3.80 -14.34 5.91
CA LEU A 64 -3.06 -13.34 6.69
C LEU A 64 -3.58 -11.92 6.46
N PHE A 65 -4.36 -11.71 5.39
CA PHE A 65 -5.01 -10.43 5.12
C PHE A 65 -6.27 -10.29 5.95
N ARG A 66 -6.41 -9.13 6.57
CA ARG A 66 -7.61 -8.77 7.33
C ARG A 66 -8.01 -7.35 7.01
N ARG A 67 -9.26 -7.19 6.57
CA ARG A 67 -9.92 -5.90 6.46
C ARG A 67 -10.62 -5.57 7.78
N HIS A 68 -10.38 -4.37 8.29
CA HIS A 68 -11.00 -3.85 9.50
C HIS A 68 -12.26 -3.05 9.18
N LYS A 69 -13.09 -2.81 10.20
CA LYS A 69 -14.36 -2.07 10.05
C LYS A 69 -14.16 -0.61 9.67
N ASP A 70 -13.01 -0.05 10.00
CA ASP A 70 -12.62 1.33 9.66
C ASP A 70 -12.11 1.47 8.21
N GLY A 71 -12.07 0.38 7.45
CA GLY A 71 -11.59 0.38 6.06
C GLY A 71 -10.08 0.13 5.91
N THR A 72 -9.34 0.00 7.01
CA THR A 72 -7.91 -0.33 6.95
C THR A 72 -7.68 -1.81 6.68
N TRP A 73 -6.50 -2.13 6.16
CA TRP A 73 -6.05 -3.49 5.94
C TRP A 73 -4.80 -3.78 6.76
N THR A 74 -4.68 -5.02 7.21
CA THR A 74 -3.45 -5.56 7.78
C THR A 74 -3.08 -6.86 7.08
N TYR A 75 -1.79 -7.07 6.85
CA TYR A 75 -1.19 -8.34 6.48
C TYR A 75 -0.37 -8.86 7.66
N TRP A 76 -0.75 -10.01 8.21
CA TRP A 76 -0.10 -10.60 9.38
C TRP A 76 0.08 -9.60 10.54
N GLY A 77 -0.96 -8.80 10.80
CA GLY A 77 -0.98 -7.78 11.85
C GLY A 77 -0.32 -6.44 11.46
N CYS A 78 0.41 -6.37 10.34
CA CYS A 78 1.06 -5.15 9.87
C CYS A 78 0.12 -4.39 8.92
N ARG A 79 -0.14 -3.11 9.19
CA ARG A 79 -1.00 -2.23 8.40
C ARG A 79 -0.46 -2.04 6.97
N LEU A 80 -1.40 -1.93 6.03
CA LEU A 80 -1.11 -1.76 4.61
C LEU A 80 -1.35 -0.33 4.11
N PHE A 81 -0.52 0.09 3.16
CA PHE A 81 -0.49 1.43 2.56
C PHE A 81 -0.28 1.33 1.04
N ASP A 82 -0.61 2.40 0.32
CA ASP A 82 -0.38 2.56 -1.12
C ASP A 82 0.98 3.20 -1.46
N ASN A 83 1.75 3.60 -0.45
CA ASN A 83 3.05 4.24 -0.60
C ASN A 83 4.02 3.90 0.55
N GLU A 84 5.32 3.97 0.27
CA GLU A 84 6.38 3.65 1.25
C GLU A 84 6.46 4.67 2.39
N ALA A 85 6.27 5.96 2.08
CA ALA A 85 6.49 7.03 3.05
C ALA A 85 5.54 6.90 4.25
N ASP A 86 4.26 6.64 3.99
CA ASP A 86 3.26 6.42 5.03
C ASP A 86 3.52 5.12 5.80
N ALA A 87 3.91 4.05 5.10
CA ALA A 87 4.26 2.78 5.75
C ALA A 87 5.46 2.92 6.70
N ARG A 88 6.46 3.74 6.35
CA ARG A 88 7.59 4.06 7.23
C ARG A 88 7.19 4.96 8.39
N GLY A 89 6.30 5.92 8.15
CA GLY A 89 5.82 6.84 9.19
C GLY A 89 4.86 6.20 10.20
N ALA A 90 4.23 5.07 9.84
CA ALA A 90 3.36 4.31 10.73
C ALA A 90 4.11 3.54 11.83
N PHE A 91 5.39 3.19 11.57
CA PHE A 91 6.26 2.54 12.54
C PHE A 91 6.92 3.61 13.43
N GLY A 92 6.71 3.51 14.74
CA GLY A 92 7.24 4.41 15.78
C GLY A 92 8.34 3.78 16.60
#